data_AF-A0A5P8WET1-F1
#
_entry.id   AF-A0A5P8WET1-F1
#
_cell.length_a   1.000
_cell.length_b   1.000
_cell.length_c   1.000
_cell.angle_alpha   90.00
_cell.angle_beta   90.00
_cell.angle_gamma   90.00
#
_symmetry.space_group_name_H-M   'P 1'
#
loop_
_entity.id
_entity.type
_entity.pdbx_description
1 polymer ?
#
loop_
_entity_poly.entity_id
_entity_poly.type
_entity_poly.pdbx_seq_one_letter_code
_entity_poly.pdbx_strand_id
1 'polypeptide(L)' 'MRFIKGLTEDTIKMLERIYKQSKYHQVRQRAQCIKLSHEGYTINDLTGIFNVSRLTITGNRCL' A
#
# COMPACT_ATOMS: atom_id res chain seq x y z
N MET A 1 -4.04 6.07 10.81
CA MET A 1 -4.32 5.10 9.73
C MET A 1 -5.15 3.97 10.32
N ARG A 2 -6.23 3.53 9.66
CA ARG A 2 -6.95 2.30 10.02
C ARG A 2 -6.06 1.13 9.60
N PHE A 3 -5.59 0.34 10.55
CA PHE A 3 -4.93 -0.92 10.25
C PHE A 3 -5.97 -1.87 9.67
N ILE A 4 -5.76 -2.35 8.46
CA ILE A 4 -6.62 -3.38 7.87
C ILE A 4 -6.19 -4.70 8.51
N LYS A 5 -6.95 -5.16 9.51
CA LYS A 5 -6.74 -6.45 10.16
C LYS A 5 -7.55 -7.51 9.42
N GLY A 6 -6.96 -8.69 9.22
CA GLY A 6 -7.64 -9.84 8.60
C GLY A 6 -7.58 -9.92 7.07
N LEU A 7 -6.51 -9.43 6.42
CA LEU A 7 -6.25 -9.87 5.05
C LEU A 7 -5.90 -11.36 5.07
N THR A 8 -6.59 -12.12 4.24
CA THR A 8 -6.19 -13.49 3.91
C THR A 8 -4.98 -13.49 2.99
N GLU A 9 -4.19 -14.57 3.01
CA GLU A 9 -3.03 -14.74 2.13
C GLU A 9 -3.38 -14.57 0.65
N ASP A 10 -4.56 -15.03 0.23
CA ASP A 10 -5.05 -14.84 -1.14
C ASP A 10 -5.19 -13.35 -1.50
N THR A 11 -5.67 -12.53 -0.56
CA THR A 11 -5.79 -11.09 -0.75
C THR A 11 -4.41 -10.44 -0.87
N ILE A 12 -3.44 -10.87 -0.07
CA ILE A 12 -2.05 -10.40 -0.14
C ILE A 12 -1.43 -10.74 -1.50
N LYS A 13 -1.59 -11.99 -1.96
CA LYS A 13 -1.12 -12.44 -3.27
C LYS A 13 -1.77 -11.66 -4.41
N MET A 14 -3.06 -11.38 -4.31
CA MET A 14 -3.78 -10.57 -5.28
C MET A 14 -3.26 -9.12 -5.33
N LEU A 15 -3.04 -8.49 -4.18
CA LEU A 15 -2.47 -7.14 -4.09
C LEU A 15 -1.05 -7.08 -4.67
N GLU A 16 -0.23 -8.10 -4.42
CA GLU A 16 1.11 -8.18 -4.99
C GLU A 16 1.08 -8.35 -6.51
N ARG A 17 0.14 -9.14 -7.03
CA ARG A 17 -0.08 -9.30 -8.46
C ARG A 17 -0.55 -8.00 -9.10
N ILE A 18 -1.46 -7.26 -8.46
CA ILE A 18 -1.90 -5.93 -8.90
C ILE A 18 -0.72 -4.96 -8.91
N TYR A 19 0.13 -4.99 -7.88
CA TYR A 19 1.33 -4.17 -7.84
C TYR A 19 2.28 -4.47 -9.00
N LYS A 20 2.50 -5.75 -9.34
CA LYS A 20 3.39 -6.16 -10.43
C LYS A 20 2.80 -5.96 -11.84
N GLN A 21 1.50 -6.15 -12.02
CA GLN A 21 0.86 -6.22 -13.34
C GLN A 21 0.10 -4.93 -13.73
N SER A 22 -0.27 -4.08 -12.77
CA SER A 22 -1.12 -2.93 -13.08
C SER A 22 -0.35 -1.83 -13.80
N LYS A 23 -0.90 -1.35 -14.91
CA LYS A 23 -0.35 -0.23 -15.69
C LYS A 23 -0.49 1.11 -14.95
N TYR A 24 -1.49 1.24 -14.08
CA TYR A 24 -1.80 2.47 -13.36
C TYR A 24 -0.98 2.60 -12.08
N HIS A 25 -0.17 3.66 -12.01
CA HIS A 25 0.71 3.93 -10.87
C HIS A 25 -0.06 4.07 -9.55
N GLN A 26 -1.20 4.76 -9.56
CA GLN A 26 -2.05 4.93 -8.37
C GLN A 26 -2.57 3.60 -7.82
N VAL A 27 -2.93 2.67 -8.71
CA VAL A 27 -3.44 1.35 -8.33
C VAL A 27 -2.33 0.49 -7.72
N ARG A 28 -1.11 0.55 -8.30
CA ARG A 28 0.08 -0.10 -7.73
C ARG A 28 0.37 0.41 -6.32
N GLN A 29 0.44 1.74 -6.14
CA GLN A 29 0.72 2.33 -4.83
C GLN A 29 -0.35 1.99 -3.80
N ARG A 30 -1.65 2.02 -4.17
CA ARG A 30 -2.73 1.60 -3.28
C ARG A 30 -2.60 0.15 -2.85
N ALA A 31 -2.36 -0.76 -3.78
CA ALA A 31 -2.25 -2.18 -3.47
C ALA A 31 -1.11 -2.45 -2.47
N GLN A 32 0.04 -1.80 -2.69
CA GLN A 32 1.19 -1.96 -1.83
C GLN A 32 1.03 -1.21 -0.49
N CYS A 33 0.37 -0.06 -0.45
CA CYS A 33 -0.03 0.61 0.80
C CYS A 33 -0.94 -0.25 1.68
N ILE A 34 -1.90 -0.96 1.09
CA ILE A 34 -2.82 -1.86 1.80
C ILE A 34 -2.05 -3.02 2.42
N LYS A 35 -1.15 -3.66 1.65
CA LYS A 35 -0.28 -4.74 2.13
C LYS A 35 0.60 -4.28 3.29
N LEU A 36 1.28 -3.14 3.13
CA LEU A 36 2.18 -2.62 4.16
C LEU A 36 1.42 -2.14 5.41
N SER A 37 0.22 -1.57 5.25
CA SER A 37 -0.65 -1.24 6.39
C SER A 37 -1.13 -2.48 7.15
N HIS A 38 -1.29 -3.61 6.45
CA HIS A 38 -1.60 -4.90 7.08
C HIS A 38 -0.40 -5.48 7.85
N GLU A 39 0.81 -5.33 7.30
CA GLU A 39 2.06 -5.74 7.94
C GLU A 39 2.48 -4.83 9.13
N GLY A 40 1.81 -3.69 9.31
CA GLY A 40 2.03 -2.78 10.44
C GLY A 40 2.96 -1.60 10.17
N TYR A 41 3.33 -1.34 8.91
CA TYR A 41 4.18 -0.22 8.53
C TYR A 41 3.47 1.13 8.72
N THR A 42 4.23 2.13 9.17
CA THR A 42 3.73 3.49 9.38
C THR A 42 3.92 4.35 8.13
N ILE A 43 3.32 5.55 8.12
CA ILE A 43 3.50 6.54 7.04
C ILE A 43 4.99 6.84 6.82
N ASN A 44 5.76 6.94 7.89
CA ASN A 44 7.19 7.24 7.79
C ASN A 44 7.95 6.13 7.05
N ASP A 45 7.67 4.88 7.39
CA ASP A 45 8.30 3.73 6.73
C ASP A 45 7.91 3.67 5.25
N LEU A 46 6.62 3.90 4.97
CA LEU A 46 6.11 3.99 3.61
C LEU A 46 6.79 5.10 2.81
N THR A 47 6.99 6.29 3.38
CA THR A 47 7.70 7.36 2.67
C THR A 47 9.14 7.00 2.33
N GLY A 48 9.83 6.22 3.19
CA GLY A 48 11.16 5.70 2.90
C GLY A 48 11.15 4.64 1.79
N ILE A 49 10.21 3.68 1.85
CA ILE A 49 10.10 2.58 0.87
C ILE A 49 9.77 3.11 -0.53
N PHE A 50 8.82 4.04 -0.62
CA PHE A 50 8.35 4.57 -1.89
C PHE A 50 9.15 5.78 -2.37
N ASN A 51 10.01 6.34 -1.53
CA ASN A 51 10.71 7.59 -1.77
C ASN A 51 9.76 8.73 -2.21
N VAL A 52 8.58 8.77 -1.60
CA VAL A 52 7.54 9.78 -1.86
C VAL A 52 7.27 10.60 -0.61
N SER A 53 6.77 11.81 -0.80
CA SER A 53 6.41 12.68 0.31
C SER A 53 5.22 12.13 1.10
N ARG A 54 5.15 12.47 2.40
CA ARG A 54 4.00 12.13 3.26
C ARG A 54 2.67 12.60 2.67
N LEU A 55 2.67 13.78 2.05
CA LEU A 55 1.55 14.34 1.30
C LEU A 55 1.10 13.46 0.14
N THR A 56 2.02 12.77 -0.54
CA THR A 56 1.70 11.82 -1.61
C THR A 56 1.03 10.57 -1.04
N ILE A 57 1.46 10.08 0.12
CA ILE A 57 0.85 8.91 0.76
C ILE A 57 -0.53 9.23 1.34
N THR A 58 -0.66 10.37 2.00
CA THR A 58 -1.94 10.87 2.51
C THR A 58 -2.89 11.28 1.37
N GLY A 59 -2.35 11.88 0.30
CA GLY A 59 -3.09 12.39 -0.86
C GLY A 59 -3.55 11.30 -1.83
N ASN A 60 -2.78 10.22 -2.00
CA ASN A 60 -3.21 9.05 -2.78
C ASN A 60 -4.26 8.20 -2.07
N ARG A 61 -4.76 8.61 -0.89
CA ARG A 61 -5.70 7.86 -0.05
C ARG A 61 -5.29 6.39 0.00
N CYS A 62 -4.14 6.15 0.64
CA CYS A 62 -3.75 4.81 1.07
C CYS A 62 -4.75 4.20 2.08
N LEU A 63 -5.76 4.98 2.52
CA LEU A 63 -7.03 4.56 3.11
C LEU A 63 -8.17 5.41 2.53
#